data_AF-A0A026WCK9-F1
#
_entry.id   AF-A0A026WCK9-F1
#
_cell.length_a   1.000
_cell.length_b   1.000
_cell.length_c   1.000
_cell.angle_alpha   90.00
_cell.angle_beta   90.00
_cell.angle_gamma   90.00
#
_symmetry.space_group_name_H-M   'P 1'
#
loop_
_entity.id
_entity.type
_entity.pdbx_description
1 polymer ?
#
loop_
_entity_poly.entity_id
_entity_poly.type
_entity_poly.pdbx_seq_one_letter_code
_entity_poly.pdbx_strand_id
1 'polypeptide(L)'
;LWPYQKGFICRMQAVFVFSACWQYIFSAFLTTTCNMDCILKRFSYICLSFVFILCYCSLYFNSEVIKQLLKHVQLDWKMSENSDTIKVFEEYLSLSFVFTLFVIMIVPMSLFVVMSVKCKPVILDAIIPLNVSRPRKIETDYEFFLDKQEYFFLYIIQEVLAMSIGFFSALIPGTFSVTLIRHFCATYKIASCLIQNTAIVHTLQILVTQEMQFMHRRICLSIYIHRRTFTCVKSYMHSVDLWYSPLLLICVLSLSCLLFRLLTTAVSYFTVLHTMHL
;
A
#
# COMPACT_ATOMS: atom_id res chain seq x y z
N LEU A 1 0.88 -10.24 17.28
CA LEU A 1 0.99 -9.40 16.06
C LEU A 1 -0.03 -9.88 15.03
N TRP A 2 -0.57 -9.01 14.16
CA TRP A 2 -1.44 -9.46 13.06
C TRP A 2 -0.67 -10.45 12.18
N PRO A 3 -1.28 -11.53 11.65
CA PRO A 3 -2.71 -11.89 11.66
C PRO A 3 -3.18 -12.70 12.89
N TYR A 4 -2.34 -12.89 13.91
CA TYR A 4 -2.65 -13.72 15.10
C TYR A 4 -3.32 -12.95 16.25
N GLN A 5 -3.91 -11.78 15.97
CA GLN A 5 -4.56 -10.95 16.99
C GLN A 5 -5.92 -11.54 17.39
N LYS A 6 -6.40 -11.19 18.60
CA LYS A 6 -7.75 -11.59 19.06
C LYS A 6 -8.81 -10.97 18.14
N GLY A 7 -9.85 -11.74 17.81
CA GLY A 7 -10.91 -11.30 16.89
C GLY A 7 -11.62 -10.00 17.31
N PHE A 8 -11.71 -9.70 18.61
CA PHE A 8 -12.21 -8.43 19.11
C PHE A 8 -11.38 -7.23 18.63
N ILE A 9 -10.05 -7.31 18.68
CA ILE A 9 -9.14 -6.23 18.27
C ILE A 9 -9.26 -5.98 16.76
N CYS A 10 -9.31 -7.05 15.95
CA CYS A 10 -9.50 -6.93 14.50
C CYS A 10 -10.84 -6.26 14.15
N ARG A 11 -11.92 -6.59 14.87
CA ARG A 11 -13.23 -5.94 14.68
C ARG A 11 -13.20 -4.46 15.04
N MET A 12 -12.55 -4.11 16.14
CA MET A 12 -12.38 -2.69 16.52
C MET A 12 -11.59 -1.93 15.46
N GLN A 13 -10.47 -2.46 14.98
CA GLN A 13 -9.68 -1.87 13.90
C GLN A 13 -10.51 -1.68 12.62
N ALA A 14 -11.33 -2.67 12.25
CA ALA A 14 -12.21 -2.58 11.10
C ALA A 14 -13.19 -1.41 11.25
N VAL A 15 -13.86 -1.31 12.40
CA VAL A 15 -14.80 -0.21 12.69
C VAL A 15 -14.13 1.15 12.56
N PHE A 16 -12.89 1.31 13.06
CA PHE A 16 -12.14 2.56 12.92
C PHE A 16 -11.78 2.90 11.46
N VAL A 17 -11.36 1.92 10.65
CA VAL A 17 -11.03 2.13 9.23
C VAL A 17 -12.28 2.50 8.44
N PHE A 18 -13.38 1.76 8.63
CA PHE A 18 -14.63 2.02 7.93
C PHE A 18 -15.24 3.37 8.33
N SER A 19 -15.20 3.73 9.61
CA SER A 19 -15.75 5.01 10.07
C SER A 19 -14.98 6.21 9.51
N ALA A 20 -13.65 6.13 9.47
CA ALA A 20 -12.80 7.16 8.87
C ALA A 20 -13.09 7.36 7.38
N CYS A 21 -13.28 6.27 6.63
CA CYS A 21 -13.59 6.34 5.19
C CYS A 21 -15.04 6.78 4.93
N TRP A 22 -15.98 6.40 5.79
CA TRP A 22 -17.40 6.73 5.64
C TRP A 22 -17.66 8.23 5.72
N GLN A 23 -16.93 8.95 6.59
CA GLN A 23 -17.06 10.40 6.71
C GLN A 23 -16.84 11.12 5.37
N TYR A 24 -15.89 10.65 4.57
CA TYR A 24 -15.58 11.21 3.26
C TYR A 24 -16.65 10.91 2.21
N ILE A 25 -17.20 9.70 2.22
CA ILE A 25 -18.27 9.29 1.32
C ILE A 25 -19.55 10.06 1.66
N PHE A 26 -19.94 10.03 2.93
CA PHE A 26 -21.20 10.62 3.41
C PHE A 26 -21.27 12.12 3.12
N SER A 27 -20.19 12.85 3.38
CA SER A 27 -20.18 14.28 3.13
C SER A 27 -20.22 14.64 1.64
N ALA A 28 -19.72 13.78 0.75
CA ALA A 28 -19.82 14.04 -0.68
C ALA A 28 -21.29 13.97 -1.18
N PHE A 29 -22.14 13.18 -0.51
CA PHE A 29 -23.56 13.04 -0.83
C PHE A 29 -24.46 14.17 -0.28
N LEU A 30 -24.09 14.80 0.84
CA LEU A 30 -24.96 15.79 1.50
C LEU A 30 -24.98 17.18 0.84
N THR A 31 -23.90 17.58 0.17
CA THR A 31 -23.80 18.97 -0.32
C THR A 31 -24.48 19.15 -1.68
N THR A 32 -25.51 19.99 -1.72
CA THR A 32 -26.53 20.09 -2.80
C THR A 32 -26.20 21.02 -3.98
N THR A 33 -25.14 21.84 -3.92
CA THR A 33 -24.74 22.74 -5.02
C THR A 33 -23.27 22.51 -5.40
N CYS A 34 -22.96 22.21 -6.68
CA CYS A 34 -21.60 21.83 -7.08
C CYS A 34 -21.33 22.03 -8.58
N ASN A 35 -20.25 22.75 -8.91
CA ASN A 35 -19.73 22.88 -10.28
C ASN A 35 -18.92 21.63 -10.69
N MET A 36 -18.61 21.47 -11.97
CA MET A 36 -17.86 20.30 -12.50
C MET A 36 -16.52 20.03 -11.78
N ASP A 37 -15.76 21.07 -11.42
CA ASP A 37 -14.50 20.91 -10.66
C ASP A 37 -14.72 20.31 -9.26
N CYS A 38 -15.80 20.75 -8.60
CA CYS A 38 -16.22 20.24 -7.30
C CYS A 38 -16.66 18.76 -7.40
N ILE A 39 -17.39 18.38 -8.46
CA ILE A 39 -17.81 16.99 -8.70
C ILE A 39 -16.59 16.09 -8.89
N LEU A 40 -15.65 16.50 -9.74
CA LEU A 40 -14.42 15.74 -10.01
C LEU A 40 -13.59 15.55 -8.74
N LYS A 41 -13.40 16.62 -7.95
CA LYS A 41 -12.66 16.56 -6.68
C LYS A 41 -13.31 15.56 -5.72
N ARG A 42 -14.64 15.60 -5.55
CA ARG A 42 -15.39 14.67 -4.68
C ARG A 42 -15.27 13.22 -5.15
N PHE A 43 -15.44 13.00 -6.46
CA PHE A 43 -15.31 11.67 -7.04
C PHE A 43 -13.92 11.07 -6.77
N SER A 44 -12.85 11.85 -6.92
CA SER A 44 -11.49 11.41 -6.57
C SER A 44 -11.35 11.00 -5.09
N TYR A 45 -11.95 11.75 -4.14
CA TYR A 45 -11.94 11.37 -2.72
C TYR A 45 -12.75 10.11 -2.42
N ILE A 46 -13.91 9.94 -3.07
CA ILE A 46 -14.72 8.73 -2.94
C ILE A 46 -13.93 7.52 -3.45
N CYS A 47 -13.34 7.62 -4.64
CA CYS A 47 -12.49 6.55 -5.19
C CYS A 47 -11.32 6.22 -4.27
N LEU A 48 -10.63 7.22 -3.73
CA LEU A 48 -9.52 7.01 -2.78
C LEU A 48 -10.01 6.26 -1.52
N SER A 49 -11.17 6.64 -1.00
CA SER A 49 -11.78 5.99 0.17
C SER A 49 -12.11 4.52 -0.12
N PHE A 50 -12.64 4.22 -1.31
CA PHE A 50 -12.86 2.84 -1.74
C PHE A 50 -11.56 2.05 -1.89
N VAL A 51 -10.49 2.66 -2.41
CA VAL A 51 -9.17 2.00 -2.49
C VAL A 51 -8.69 1.60 -1.09
N PHE A 52 -8.77 2.50 -0.10
CA PHE A 52 -8.39 2.19 1.28
C PHE A 52 -9.23 1.06 1.88
N ILE A 53 -10.55 1.11 1.69
CA ILE A 53 -11.47 0.06 2.15
C ILE A 53 -11.11 -1.30 1.49
N LEU A 54 -10.95 -1.34 0.18
CA LEU A 54 -10.65 -2.57 -0.55
C LEU A 54 -9.29 -3.17 -0.14
N CYS A 55 -8.27 -2.32 0.01
CA CYS A 55 -6.97 -2.74 0.53
C CYS A 55 -7.10 -3.37 1.93
N TYR A 56 -7.81 -2.73 2.84
CA TYR A 56 -8.03 -3.26 4.19
C TYR A 56 -8.79 -4.59 4.17
N CYS A 57 -9.90 -4.64 3.42
CA CYS A 57 -10.72 -5.84 3.25
C CYS A 57 -9.91 -7.01 2.70
N SER A 58 -8.98 -6.75 1.76
CA SER A 58 -8.15 -7.78 1.17
C SER A 58 -7.32 -8.54 2.21
N LEU A 59 -6.79 -7.86 3.23
CA LEU A 59 -6.07 -8.50 4.33
C LEU A 59 -7.04 -9.12 5.34
N TYR A 60 -8.11 -8.41 5.69
CA TYR A 60 -9.05 -8.83 6.71
C TYR A 60 -9.72 -10.16 6.36
N PHE A 61 -10.28 -10.26 5.15
CA PHE A 61 -10.98 -11.46 4.69
C PHE A 61 -10.04 -12.60 4.28
N ASN A 62 -8.82 -12.31 3.80
CA ASN A 62 -7.83 -13.34 3.48
C ASN A 62 -6.90 -13.69 4.66
N SER A 63 -7.26 -13.34 5.89
CA SER A 63 -6.39 -13.52 7.06
C SER A 63 -5.94 -14.97 7.30
N GLU A 64 -6.78 -15.96 6.98
CA GLU A 64 -6.41 -17.38 7.09
C GLU A 64 -5.38 -17.81 6.03
N VAL A 65 -5.56 -17.37 4.78
CA VAL A 65 -4.56 -17.61 3.71
C VAL A 65 -3.23 -16.98 4.09
N ILE A 66 -3.26 -15.77 4.65
CA ILE A 66 -2.05 -15.06 5.07
C ILE A 66 -1.36 -15.75 6.26
N LYS A 67 -2.11 -16.30 7.22
CA LYS A 67 -1.55 -17.16 8.29
C LYS A 67 -0.85 -18.39 7.71
N GLN A 68 -1.45 -19.06 6.74
CA GLN A 68 -0.85 -20.23 6.09
C GLN A 68 0.44 -19.84 5.36
N LEU A 69 0.43 -18.76 4.59
CA LEU A 69 1.62 -18.23 3.92
C LEU A 69 2.74 -17.90 4.90
N LEU A 70 2.43 -17.25 6.02
CA LEU A 70 3.44 -16.92 7.02
C LEU A 70 4.02 -18.17 7.70
N LYS A 71 3.21 -19.21 7.94
CA LYS A 71 3.71 -20.51 8.40
C LYS A 71 4.62 -21.15 7.35
N HIS A 72 4.29 -21.06 6.07
CA HIS A 72 5.15 -21.55 5.00
C HIS A 72 6.49 -20.83 4.95
N VAL A 73 6.50 -19.51 5.04
CA VAL A 73 7.73 -18.71 5.15
C VAL A 73 8.56 -19.20 6.34
N GLN A 74 7.97 -19.33 7.53
CA GLN A 74 8.68 -19.82 8.72
C GLN A 74 9.27 -21.22 8.52
N LEU A 75 8.57 -22.12 7.83
CA LEU A 75 9.06 -23.45 7.51
C LEU A 75 10.24 -23.40 6.53
N ASP A 76 10.18 -22.56 5.49
CA ASP A 76 11.28 -22.38 4.53
C ASP A 76 12.56 -21.92 5.25
N TRP A 77 12.44 -20.96 6.17
CA TRP A 77 13.55 -20.50 7.00
C TRP A 77 14.10 -21.60 7.91
N LYS A 78 13.22 -22.39 8.56
CA LYS A 78 13.66 -23.51 9.43
C LYS A 78 14.33 -24.65 8.65
N MET A 79 13.91 -24.90 7.42
CA MET A 79 14.52 -25.93 6.55
C MET A 79 15.83 -25.48 5.93
N SER A 80 16.18 -24.19 6.03
CA SER A 80 17.41 -23.64 5.48
C SER A 80 18.59 -23.92 6.41
N GLU A 81 19.18 -25.11 6.31
CA GLU A 81 20.34 -25.52 7.11
C GLU A 81 21.65 -24.87 6.65
N ASN A 82 21.75 -24.44 5.38
CA ASN A 82 23.01 -23.94 4.82
C ASN A 82 23.10 -22.41 4.90
N SER A 83 24.29 -21.90 5.26
CA SER A 83 24.59 -20.48 5.25
C SER A 83 24.35 -19.83 3.87
N ASP A 84 24.58 -20.58 2.79
CA ASP A 84 24.33 -20.08 1.43
C ASP A 84 22.83 -19.91 1.11
N THR A 85 21.96 -20.80 1.60
CA THR A 85 20.50 -20.63 1.43
C THR A 85 19.96 -19.45 2.22
N ILE A 86 20.53 -19.21 3.41
CA ILE A 86 20.17 -18.06 4.25
C ILE A 86 20.59 -16.75 3.57
N LYS A 87 21.81 -16.69 3.00
CA LYS A 87 22.29 -15.52 2.26
C LYS A 87 21.38 -15.15 1.09
N VAL A 88 20.85 -16.14 0.35
CA VAL A 88 19.89 -15.88 -0.74
C VAL A 88 18.61 -15.25 -0.20
N PHE A 89 18.07 -15.74 0.92
CA PHE A 89 16.90 -15.11 1.53
C PHE A 89 17.19 -13.68 1.98
N GLU A 90 18.32 -13.45 2.64
CA GLU A 90 18.74 -12.11 3.10
C GLU A 90 18.91 -11.14 1.93
N GLU A 91 19.56 -11.55 0.84
CA GLU A 91 19.75 -10.72 -0.35
C GLU A 91 18.40 -10.27 -0.92
N TYR A 92 17.47 -11.20 -1.14
CA TYR A 92 16.16 -10.87 -1.71
C TYR A 92 15.26 -10.05 -0.77
N LEU A 93 15.34 -10.30 0.54
CA LEU A 93 14.53 -9.59 1.53
C LEU A 93 15.12 -8.22 1.90
N SER A 94 16.43 -8.02 1.75
CA SER A 94 17.07 -6.72 1.96
C SER A 94 16.43 -5.63 1.10
N LEU A 95 16.09 -5.96 -0.14
CA LEU A 95 15.41 -5.06 -1.06
C LEU A 95 13.99 -4.71 -0.59
N SER A 96 13.23 -5.70 -0.10
CA SER A 96 11.91 -5.45 0.51
C SER A 96 12.02 -4.58 1.76
N PHE A 97 13.08 -4.78 2.55
CA PHE A 97 13.32 -4.01 3.77
C PHE A 97 13.64 -2.55 3.45
N VAL A 98 14.54 -2.29 2.50
CA VAL A 98 14.86 -0.93 2.03
C VAL A 98 13.62 -0.24 1.46
N PHE A 99 12.83 -0.94 0.66
CA PHE A 99 11.56 -0.41 0.14
C PHE A 99 10.60 -0.04 1.28
N THR A 100 10.43 -0.94 2.27
CA THR A 100 9.56 -0.70 3.42
C THR A 100 10.03 0.49 4.25
N LEU A 101 11.34 0.62 4.49
CA LEU A 101 11.91 1.77 5.19
C LEU A 101 11.66 3.08 4.45
N PHE A 102 11.93 3.11 3.14
CA PHE A 102 11.68 4.29 2.32
C PHE A 102 10.22 4.74 2.41
N VAL A 103 9.31 3.77 2.33
CA VAL A 103 7.87 3.99 2.39
C VAL A 103 7.41 4.47 3.78
N ILE A 104 7.97 3.92 4.86
CA ILE A 104 7.68 4.38 6.23
C ILE A 104 8.17 5.81 6.47
N MET A 105 9.24 6.24 5.81
CA MET A 105 9.77 7.60 5.94
C MET A 105 9.01 8.61 5.07
N ILE A 106 8.64 8.25 3.84
CA ILE A 106 8.04 9.20 2.90
C ILE A 106 6.59 9.57 3.23
N VAL A 107 5.82 8.64 3.81
CA VAL A 107 4.40 8.86 4.14
C VAL A 107 4.21 9.91 5.25
N PRO A 108 4.91 9.86 6.40
CA PRO A 108 4.83 10.92 7.40
C PRO A 108 5.31 12.27 6.87
N MET A 109 6.37 12.27 6.06
CA MET A 109 6.91 13.50 5.46
C MET A 109 5.90 14.15 4.51
N SER A 110 5.21 13.37 3.68
CA SER A 110 4.16 13.89 2.79
C SER A 110 2.96 14.43 3.57
N LEU A 111 2.54 13.74 4.65
CA LEU A 111 1.49 14.24 5.54
C LEU A 111 1.89 15.57 6.20
N PHE A 112 3.14 15.70 6.64
CA PHE A 112 3.67 16.94 7.22
C PHE A 112 3.66 18.11 6.21
N VAL A 113 4.03 17.85 4.95
CA VAL A 113 3.97 18.87 3.88
C VAL A 113 2.53 19.31 3.63
N VAL A 114 1.60 18.37 3.47
CA VAL A 114 0.16 18.66 3.29
C VAL A 114 -0.37 19.51 4.45
N MET A 115 0.01 19.16 5.67
CA MET A 115 -0.34 19.90 6.87
C MET A 115 0.18 21.33 6.88
N SER A 116 1.45 21.50 6.53
CA SER A 116 2.10 22.81 6.47
C SER A 116 1.40 23.72 5.44
N VAL A 117 1.01 23.17 4.29
CA VAL A 117 0.26 23.92 3.26
C VAL A 117 -1.10 24.37 3.78
N LYS A 118 -1.83 23.50 4.50
CA LYS A 118 -3.15 23.84 5.07
C LYS A 118 -3.08 24.85 6.21
N CYS A 119 -2.01 24.83 7.00
CA CYS A 119 -1.78 25.78 8.09
C CYS A 119 -1.18 27.11 7.61
N LYS A 120 -0.94 27.30 6.31
CA LYS A 120 -0.41 28.55 5.72
C LYS A 120 -1.10 29.84 6.23
N PRO A 121 -2.44 29.97 6.31
CA PRO A 121 -3.06 31.21 6.80
C PRO A 121 -2.71 31.50 8.27
N VAL A 122 -2.64 30.47 9.12
CA VAL A 122 -2.26 30.60 10.54
C VAL A 122 -0.80 31.03 10.69
N ILE A 123 0.10 30.41 9.91
CA ILE A 123 1.53 30.75 9.92
C ILE A 123 1.74 32.20 9.45
N LEU A 124 1.04 32.61 8.39
CA LEU A 124 1.10 33.98 7.88
C LEU A 124 0.53 35.00 8.87
N ASP A 125 -0.54 34.67 9.60
CA ASP A 125 -1.12 35.53 10.63
C ASP A 125 -0.16 35.72 11.82
N ALA A 126 0.66 34.72 12.14
CA ALA A 126 1.67 34.82 13.20
C ALA A 126 2.91 35.63 12.79
N ILE A 127 3.38 35.51 11.54
CA ILE A 127 4.60 36.19 11.07
C ILE A 127 4.29 37.60 10.55
N ILE A 128 3.16 37.77 9.85
CA ILE A 128 2.73 39.02 9.22
C ILE A 128 1.26 39.26 9.58
N PRO A 129 0.96 39.72 10.81
CA PRO A 129 -0.40 39.93 11.26
C PRO A 129 -1.08 41.03 10.45
N LEU A 130 -2.34 40.83 10.11
CA LEU A 130 -3.23 41.82 9.49
C LEU A 130 -4.26 42.28 10.53
N ASN A 131 -4.85 43.47 10.35
CA ASN A 131 -5.93 43.96 11.23
C ASN A 131 -7.14 43.02 11.29
N VAL A 132 -7.32 42.19 10.26
CA VAL A 132 -8.32 41.12 10.20
C VAL A 132 -7.58 39.82 9.87
N SER A 133 -7.89 38.74 10.59
CA SER A 133 -7.30 37.42 10.35
C SER A 133 -7.57 36.94 8.92
N ARG A 134 -6.60 36.23 8.34
CA ARG A 134 -6.77 35.69 6.98
C ARG A 134 -7.87 34.61 7.00
N PRO A 135 -8.73 34.55 5.95
CA PRO A 135 -9.79 33.55 5.93
C PRO A 135 -9.18 32.15 5.91
N ARG A 136 -9.53 31.34 6.92
CA ARG A 136 -9.10 29.95 6.99
C ARG A 136 -9.90 29.17 5.95
N LYS A 137 -9.29 28.87 4.81
CA LYS A 137 -9.91 28.07 3.74
C LYS A 137 -9.67 26.60 4.02
N ILE A 138 -10.73 25.90 4.42
CA ILE A 138 -10.75 24.44 4.41
C ILE A 138 -11.15 24.04 2.99
N GLU A 139 -10.21 23.50 2.23
CA GLU A 139 -10.42 23.10 0.83
C GLU A 139 -11.38 21.93 0.64
N THR A 140 -11.68 21.21 1.73
CA THR A 140 -12.52 20.03 1.72
C THR A 140 -13.86 20.38 2.37
N ASP A 141 -14.92 20.36 1.57
CA ASP A 141 -16.28 20.66 2.01
C ASP A 141 -16.86 19.48 2.78
N TYR A 142 -16.32 19.24 3.98
CA TYR A 142 -16.93 18.35 4.95
C TYR A 142 -17.91 19.13 5.82
N GLU A 143 -19.20 18.81 5.73
CA GLU A 143 -20.24 19.44 6.56
C GLU A 143 -20.36 18.69 7.89
N PHE A 144 -19.53 19.06 8.87
CA PHE A 144 -19.75 18.62 10.27
C PHE A 144 -20.86 19.41 10.97
N PHE A 145 -21.55 20.32 10.26
CA PHE A 145 -22.49 21.31 10.81
C PHE A 145 -21.90 22.19 11.92
N LEU A 146 -20.57 22.20 12.07
CA LEU A 146 -19.80 23.04 12.98
C LEU A 146 -19.16 24.20 12.23
N ASP A 147 -19.01 25.36 12.88
CA ASP A 147 -18.36 26.53 12.29
C ASP A 147 -16.91 26.21 11.87
N LYS A 148 -16.62 26.40 10.58
CA LYS A 148 -15.32 26.06 9.96
C LYS A 148 -14.18 26.96 10.46
N GLN A 149 -14.46 28.21 10.86
CA GLN A 149 -13.45 29.16 11.33
C GLN A 149 -13.09 28.88 12.79
N GLU A 150 -14.09 28.61 13.63
CA GLU A 150 -13.91 28.32 15.05
C GLU A 150 -13.20 26.97 15.27
N TYR A 151 -13.63 25.91 14.59
CA TYR A 151 -13.13 24.55 14.79
C TYR A 151 -12.05 24.11 13.80
N PHE A 152 -11.37 25.07 13.15
CA PHE A 152 -10.38 24.82 12.09
C PHE A 152 -9.36 23.71 12.40
N PHE A 153 -8.78 23.71 13.61
CA PHE A 153 -7.78 22.71 14.00
C PHE A 153 -8.38 21.30 14.17
N LEU A 154 -9.64 21.18 14.62
CA LEU A 154 -10.31 19.88 14.73
C LEU A 154 -10.50 19.25 13.35
N TYR A 155 -10.95 20.03 12.37
CA TYR A 155 -11.10 19.56 10.99
C TYR A 155 -9.77 19.05 10.42
N ILE A 156 -8.69 19.80 10.63
CA ILE A 156 -7.37 19.41 10.17
C ILE A 156 -6.89 18.13 10.84
N ILE A 157 -7.00 18.03 12.17
CA ILE A 157 -6.57 16.83 12.92
C ILE A 157 -7.34 15.60 12.45
N GLN A 158 -8.65 15.73 12.30
CA GLN A 158 -9.52 14.65 11.84
C GLN A 158 -9.15 14.20 10.43
N GLU A 159 -8.88 15.14 9.53
CA GLU A 159 -8.49 14.83 8.15
C GLU A 159 -7.13 14.14 8.09
N VAL A 160 -6.13 14.60 8.86
CA VAL A 160 -4.83 13.91 8.94
C VAL A 160 -4.98 12.50 9.49
N LEU A 161 -5.78 12.35 10.55
CA LEU A 161 -6.01 11.06 11.18
C LEU A 161 -6.62 10.09 10.16
N ALA A 162 -7.70 10.48 9.50
CA ALA A 162 -8.38 9.64 8.52
C ALA A 162 -7.50 9.35 7.29
N MET A 163 -6.75 10.34 6.78
CA MET A 163 -5.77 10.12 5.71
C MET A 163 -4.66 9.16 6.14
N SER A 164 -4.14 9.29 7.36
CA SER A 164 -3.09 8.41 7.89
C SER A 164 -3.58 6.96 8.01
N ILE A 165 -4.78 6.75 8.57
CA ILE A 165 -5.44 5.44 8.67
C ILE A 165 -5.61 4.84 7.28
N GLY A 166 -6.13 5.62 6.34
CA GLY A 166 -6.31 5.21 4.94
C GLY A 166 -4.99 4.81 4.29
N PHE A 167 -3.95 5.64 4.39
CA PHE A 167 -2.63 5.33 3.85
C PHE A 167 -2.06 4.04 4.43
N PHE A 168 -2.03 3.87 5.76
CA PHE A 168 -1.52 2.66 6.38
C PHE A 168 -2.34 1.41 6.00
N SER A 169 -3.65 1.55 5.80
CA SER A 169 -4.52 0.45 5.36
C SER A 169 -4.16 -0.09 3.96
N ALA A 170 -3.57 0.73 3.09
CA ALA A 170 -3.03 0.32 1.80
C ALA A 170 -1.55 -0.08 1.87
N LEU A 171 -0.77 0.62 2.69
CA LEU A 171 0.68 0.44 2.86
C LEU A 171 1.05 -0.95 3.38
N ILE A 172 0.34 -1.39 4.42
CA ILE A 172 0.61 -2.67 5.09
C ILE A 172 0.40 -3.84 4.11
N PRO A 173 -0.76 -3.96 3.41
CA PRO A 173 -0.93 -4.99 2.39
C PRO A 173 0.12 -4.91 1.29
N GLY A 174 0.43 -3.71 0.80
CA GLY A 174 1.41 -3.52 -0.29
C GLY A 174 2.80 -4.01 0.09
N THR A 175 3.34 -3.56 1.22
CA THR A 175 4.66 -3.96 1.72
C THR A 175 4.73 -5.45 2.07
N PHE A 176 3.67 -6.00 2.65
CA PHE A 176 3.55 -7.45 2.89
C PHE A 176 3.59 -8.25 1.59
N SER A 177 2.87 -7.78 0.56
CA SER A 177 2.82 -8.42 -0.76
C SER A 177 4.19 -8.43 -1.43
N VAL A 178 4.90 -7.29 -1.42
CA VAL A 178 6.27 -7.20 -1.94
C VAL A 178 7.21 -8.17 -1.21
N THR A 179 7.09 -8.25 0.12
CA THR A 179 7.91 -9.16 0.93
C THR A 179 7.67 -10.63 0.58
N LEU A 180 6.40 -11.05 0.44
CA LEU A 180 6.06 -12.41 0.02
C LEU A 180 6.56 -12.73 -1.40
N ILE A 181 6.39 -11.81 -2.34
CA ILE A 181 6.88 -11.99 -3.72
C ILE A 181 8.40 -12.19 -3.72
N ARG A 182 9.15 -11.34 -2.98
CA ARG A 182 10.60 -11.52 -2.86
C ARG A 182 10.99 -12.84 -2.20
N HIS A 183 10.25 -13.27 -1.18
CA HIS A 183 10.44 -14.58 -0.56
C HIS A 183 10.26 -15.72 -1.58
N PHE A 184 9.17 -15.70 -2.37
CA PHE A 184 8.97 -16.71 -3.42
C PHE A 184 10.06 -16.69 -4.49
N CYS A 185 10.51 -15.50 -4.91
CA CYS A 185 11.65 -15.37 -5.81
C CYS A 185 12.93 -16.00 -5.23
N ALA A 186 13.21 -15.77 -3.94
CA ALA A 186 14.34 -16.38 -3.25
C ALA A 186 14.23 -17.90 -3.22
N THR A 187 13.05 -18.44 -2.89
CA THR A 187 12.81 -19.88 -2.88
C THR A 187 12.98 -20.51 -4.26
N TYR A 188 12.53 -19.85 -5.33
CA TYR A 188 12.79 -20.29 -6.71
C TYR A 188 14.28 -20.23 -7.07
N LYS A 189 14.99 -19.18 -6.64
CA LYS A 189 16.44 -19.06 -6.84
C LYS A 189 17.18 -20.22 -6.15
N ILE A 190 16.79 -20.56 -4.92
CA ILE A 190 17.33 -21.72 -4.19
C ILE A 190 17.08 -23.02 -4.95
N ALA A 191 15.85 -23.25 -5.42
CA ALA A 191 15.52 -24.42 -6.22
C ALA A 191 16.38 -24.52 -7.49
N SER A 192 16.62 -23.39 -8.16
CA SER A 192 17.51 -23.31 -9.33
C SER A 192 18.96 -23.64 -8.97
N CYS A 193 19.49 -23.08 -7.87
CA CYS A 193 20.87 -23.35 -7.43
C CYS A 193 21.08 -24.83 -7.08
N LEU A 194 20.07 -25.51 -6.52
CA LEU A 194 20.14 -26.95 -6.26
C LEU A 194 20.35 -27.77 -7.53
N ILE A 195 19.69 -27.39 -8.63
CA ILE A 195 19.85 -28.05 -9.95
C ILE A 195 21.21 -27.70 -10.56
N GLN A 196 21.61 -26.42 -10.50
CA GLN A 196 22.89 -25.99 -11.06
C GLN A 196 24.09 -26.68 -10.40
N ASN A 197 24.06 -26.82 -9.07
CA ASN A 197 25.12 -27.49 -8.33
C ASN A 197 25.21 -28.99 -8.67
N THR A 198 24.10 -29.65 -9.06
CA THR A 198 24.15 -31.03 -9.57
C THR A 198 24.83 -31.15 -10.92
N ALA A 199 24.63 -30.18 -11.83
CA ALA A 199 25.26 -30.18 -13.14
C ALA A 199 26.78 -29.98 -13.06
N ILE A 200 27.25 -29.17 -12.10
CA ILE A 200 28.68 -28.92 -11.85
C ILE A 200 29.37 -30.15 -11.24
N VAL A 201 28.72 -30.86 -10.31
CA VAL A 201 29.28 -32.10 -9.73
C VAL A 201 29.41 -33.19 -10.80
N HIS A 202 28.43 -33.32 -11.70
CA HIS A 202 28.51 -34.24 -12.84
C HIS A 202 29.74 -33.99 -13.74
N THR A 203 30.25 -32.76 -13.80
CA THR A 203 31.45 -32.44 -14.61
C THR A 203 32.77 -32.81 -13.93
N LEU A 204 32.76 -33.15 -12.64
CA LEU A 204 33.95 -33.29 -11.79
C LEU A 204 34.37 -34.74 -11.42
N GLN A 205 33.70 -35.78 -11.96
CA GLN A 205 34.07 -37.21 -11.82
C GLN A 205 34.35 -37.68 -10.37
N ILE A 206 33.33 -37.76 -9.52
CA ILE A 206 33.36 -38.51 -8.24
C ILE A 206 32.74 -39.91 -8.47
N LEU A 207 32.98 -40.86 -7.55
CA LEU A 207 32.51 -42.26 -7.60
C LEU A 207 31.00 -42.38 -7.96
N VAL A 208 30.73 -42.98 -9.13
CA VAL A 208 29.44 -43.01 -9.85
C VAL A 208 28.21 -43.32 -8.98
N THR A 209 28.33 -44.21 -8.00
CA THR A 209 27.17 -44.69 -7.22
C THR A 209 26.71 -43.70 -6.14
N GLN A 210 27.63 -42.99 -5.47
CA GLN A 210 27.29 -41.97 -4.47
C GLN A 210 26.82 -40.66 -5.14
N GLU A 211 27.34 -40.35 -6.32
CA GLU A 211 26.92 -39.18 -7.11
C GLU A 211 25.45 -39.27 -7.53
N MET A 212 25.00 -40.42 -8.03
CA MET A 212 23.61 -40.58 -8.47
C MET A 212 22.59 -40.39 -7.34
N GLN A 213 22.87 -40.93 -6.14
CA GLN A 213 21.99 -40.75 -4.98
C GLN A 213 21.94 -39.28 -4.52
N PHE A 214 23.09 -38.61 -4.51
CA PHE A 214 23.17 -37.19 -4.15
C PHE A 214 22.45 -36.30 -5.16
N MET A 215 22.63 -36.54 -6.47
CA MET A 215 21.94 -35.80 -7.53
C MET A 215 20.44 -36.04 -7.49
N HIS A 216 20.00 -37.29 -7.38
CA HIS A 216 18.58 -37.63 -7.26
C HIS A 216 17.95 -36.88 -6.07
N ARG A 217 18.60 -36.89 -4.90
CA ARG A 217 18.12 -36.16 -3.71
C ARG A 217 18.00 -34.66 -3.95
N ARG A 218 18.99 -34.03 -4.58
CA ARG A 218 19.00 -32.59 -4.90
C ARG A 218 17.90 -32.21 -5.90
N ILE A 219 17.72 -33.01 -6.95
CA ILE A 219 16.67 -32.80 -7.96
C ILE A 219 15.28 -32.98 -7.34
N CYS A 220 15.06 -34.06 -6.57
CA CYS A 220 13.80 -34.27 -5.85
C CYS A 220 13.49 -33.12 -4.89
N LEU A 221 14.50 -32.63 -4.16
CA LEU A 221 14.35 -31.48 -3.26
C LEU A 221 13.99 -30.20 -4.04
N SER A 222 14.66 -29.94 -5.16
CA SER A 222 14.35 -28.77 -6.01
C SER A 222 12.93 -28.81 -6.56
N ILE A 223 12.50 -29.97 -7.09
CA ILE A 223 11.13 -30.16 -7.60
C ILE A 223 10.11 -30.00 -6.47
N TYR A 224 10.39 -30.54 -5.28
CA TYR A 224 9.54 -30.40 -4.11
C TYR A 224 9.39 -28.93 -3.70
N ILE A 225 10.50 -28.18 -3.58
CA ILE A 225 10.50 -26.75 -3.26
C ILE A 225 9.70 -25.99 -4.32
N HIS A 226 10.00 -26.20 -5.61
CA HIS A 226 9.32 -25.52 -6.71
C HIS A 226 7.80 -25.75 -6.69
N ARG A 227 7.35 -27.01 -6.57
CA ARG A 227 5.92 -27.34 -6.52
C ARG A 227 5.24 -26.73 -5.30
N ARG A 228 5.88 -26.79 -4.13
CA ARG A 228 5.35 -26.20 -2.90
C ARG A 228 5.20 -24.69 -3.02
N THR A 229 6.24 -23.99 -3.49
CA THR A 229 6.22 -22.54 -3.72
C THR A 229 5.15 -22.16 -4.74
N PHE A 230 5.04 -22.90 -5.84
CA PHE A 230 4.02 -22.66 -6.86
C PHE A 230 2.59 -22.76 -6.29
N THR A 231 2.31 -23.77 -5.46
CA THR A 231 1.01 -23.89 -4.78
C THR A 231 0.73 -22.69 -3.86
N CYS A 232 1.75 -22.22 -3.12
CA CYS A 232 1.61 -21.04 -2.26
C CYS A 232 1.35 -19.76 -3.08
N VAL A 233 2.11 -19.56 -4.17
CA VAL A 233 1.94 -18.44 -5.09
C VAL A 233 0.53 -18.46 -5.68
N LYS A 234 0.05 -19.62 -6.15
CA LYS A 234 -1.29 -19.76 -6.72
C LYS A 234 -2.39 -19.42 -5.71
N SER A 235 -2.30 -19.93 -4.48
CA SER A 235 -3.24 -19.61 -3.41
C SER A 235 -3.24 -18.12 -3.08
N TYR A 236 -2.06 -17.50 -3.06
CA TYR A 236 -1.92 -16.08 -2.77
C TYR A 236 -2.46 -15.19 -3.90
N MET A 237 -2.11 -15.48 -5.15
CA MET A 237 -2.61 -14.75 -6.33
C MET A 237 -4.13 -14.80 -6.42
N HIS A 238 -4.75 -15.98 -6.24
CA HIS A 238 -6.21 -16.10 -6.21
C HIS A 238 -6.84 -15.21 -5.13
N SER A 239 -6.25 -15.16 -3.93
CA SER A 239 -6.70 -14.28 -2.85
C SER A 239 -6.53 -12.80 -3.15
N VAL A 240 -5.49 -12.41 -3.90
CA VAL A 240 -5.19 -11.03 -4.27
C VAL A 240 -6.07 -10.56 -5.43
N ASP A 241 -6.17 -11.35 -6.50
CA ASP A 241 -6.86 -10.99 -7.74
C ASP A 241 -8.32 -10.57 -7.50
N LEU A 242 -9.01 -11.26 -6.58
CA LEU A 242 -10.39 -10.96 -6.19
C LEU A 242 -10.58 -9.52 -5.66
N TRP A 243 -9.59 -8.97 -4.97
CA TRP A 243 -9.66 -7.62 -4.40
C TRP A 243 -8.98 -6.56 -5.28
N TYR A 244 -7.90 -6.93 -5.96
CA TYR A 244 -7.09 -5.99 -6.73
C TYR A 244 -7.69 -5.71 -8.12
N SER A 245 -8.46 -6.64 -8.70
CA SER A 245 -9.18 -6.41 -9.96
C SER A 245 -10.10 -5.17 -9.95
N PRO A 246 -11.05 -5.03 -8.99
CA PRO A 246 -11.86 -3.81 -8.92
C PRO A 246 -11.05 -2.59 -8.48
N LEU A 247 -10.00 -2.77 -7.68
CA LEU A 247 -9.12 -1.69 -7.24
C LEU A 247 -8.41 -1.03 -8.43
N LEU A 248 -7.90 -1.83 -9.39
CA LEU A 248 -7.26 -1.32 -10.60
C LEU A 248 -8.20 -0.42 -11.39
N LEU A 249 -9.45 -0.83 -11.57
CA LEU A 249 -10.46 -0.03 -12.28
C LEU A 249 -10.73 1.31 -11.56
N ILE A 250 -10.90 1.29 -10.24
CA ILE A 250 -11.10 2.50 -9.43
C ILE A 250 -9.87 3.42 -9.50
N CYS A 251 -8.66 2.86 -9.49
CA CYS A 251 -7.42 3.63 -9.65
C CYS A 251 -7.34 4.30 -11.02
N VAL A 252 -7.67 3.60 -12.11
CA VAL A 252 -7.65 4.18 -13.46
C VAL A 252 -8.69 5.30 -13.59
N LEU A 253 -9.91 5.09 -13.08
CA LEU A 253 -10.95 6.12 -13.08
C LEU A 253 -10.55 7.35 -12.27
N SER A 254 -10.04 7.15 -11.05
CA SER A 254 -9.64 8.26 -10.19
C SER A 254 -8.46 9.05 -10.76
N LEU A 255 -7.46 8.37 -11.33
CA LEU A 255 -6.32 8.99 -12.00
C LEU A 255 -6.79 9.78 -13.24
N SER A 256 -7.71 9.24 -14.03
CA SER A 256 -8.27 9.91 -15.21
C SER A 256 -8.98 11.21 -14.82
N CYS A 257 -9.79 11.19 -13.76
CA CYS A 257 -10.45 12.39 -13.23
C CYS A 257 -9.44 13.43 -12.71
N LEU A 258 -8.38 12.99 -12.00
CA LEU A 258 -7.33 13.88 -11.51
C LEU A 258 -6.56 14.53 -12.67
N LEU A 259 -6.20 13.76 -13.69
CA LEU A 259 -5.49 14.28 -14.87
C LEU A 259 -6.36 15.25 -15.67
N PHE A 260 -7.64 14.94 -15.87
CA PHE A 260 -8.58 15.85 -16.52
C PHE A 260 -8.70 17.18 -15.76
N ARG A 261 -8.77 17.13 -14.43
CA ARG A 261 -8.81 18.33 -13.58
C ARG A 261 -7.53 19.16 -13.64
N LEU A 262 -6.36 18.50 -13.67
CA LEU A 262 -5.08 19.18 -13.84
C LEU A 262 -5.03 19.89 -15.20
N LEU A 263 -5.51 19.23 -16.26
CA LEU A 263 -5.57 19.81 -17.60
C LEU A 263 -6.48 21.03 -17.65
N THR A 264 -7.70 20.96 -17.12
CA THR A 264 -8.64 22.09 -17.13
C THR A 264 -8.12 23.28 -16.32
N THR A 265 -7.43 23.02 -15.20
CA THR A 265 -6.80 24.05 -14.37
C THR A 265 -5.60 24.69 -15.08
N ALA A 266 -4.79 23.90 -15.80
CA ALA A 266 -3.68 24.44 -16.58
C ALA A 266 -4.20 25.33 -17.73
N VAL A 267 -5.20 24.87 -18.46
CA VAL A 267 -5.82 25.64 -19.56
C VAL A 267 -6.39 26.95 -19.04
N SER A 268 -7.15 26.95 -17.94
CA SER A 268 -7.71 28.19 -17.38
C SER A 268 -6.62 29.17 -16.95
N TYR A 269 -5.53 28.69 -16.35
CA TYR A 269 -4.38 29.52 -15.98
C TYR A 269 -3.72 30.17 -17.21
N PHE A 270 -3.50 29.41 -18.29
CA PHE A 270 -2.95 29.95 -19.54
C PHE A 270 -3.86 30.98 -20.19
N THR A 271 -5.17 30.75 -20.21
CA THR A 271 -6.14 31.72 -20.77
C THR A 271 -6.13 33.02 -19.98
N VAL A 272 -6.10 32.96 -18.64
CA VAL A 272 -6.01 34.15 -17.78
C VAL A 272 -4.71 34.91 -18.01
N LEU A 273 -3.58 34.20 -18.11
CA LEU A 273 -2.28 34.81 -18.39
C LEU A 273 -2.27 35.53 -19.74
N HIS A 274 -2.82 34.91 -20.79
CA HIS A 274 -2.93 35.52 -22.12
C HIS A 274 -3.83 36.77 -22.11
N THR A 275 -4.93 36.77 -21.35
CA THR A 275 -5.80 37.95 -21.20
C THR A 275 -5.18 39.08 -20.38
N MET A 276 -4.20 38.82 -19.50
CA MET A 276 -3.49 39.86 -18.76
C MET A 276 -2.35 40.51 -19.56
N HIS A 277 -1.91 39.86 -20.64
CA HIS A 277 -0.85 40.37 -21.53
C HIS A 277 -1.37 41.12 -22.76
N LEU A 278 -2.70 41.17 -22.96
CA LEU A 278 -3.38 41.93 -24.02
C LEU A 278 -4.02 43.19 -23.45
#